data_AF-A0A8S1ZXD8-F1
#
_entry.id   AF-A0A8S1ZXD8-F1
#
_cell.length_a   1.000
_cell.length_b   1.000
_cell.length_c   1.000
_cell.angle_alpha   90.00
_cell.angle_beta   90.00
_cell.angle_gamma   90.00
#
_symmetry.space_group_name_H-M   'P 1'
#
loop_
_entity.id
_entity.type
_entity.pdbx_description
1 polymer ?
#
loop_
_entity_poly.entity_id
_entity_poly.type
_entity_poly.pdbx_seq_one_letter_code
_entity_poly.pdbx_strand_id
1 'polypeptide(L)'
;MAEPTQPLLTDSNSSSPRSLDDTIESYIGSFGWAQFLQAALVSFSGVFDAQQTFISVFTDSEPTWHCTDSNSICHESISNICILPKTAWSWDYSPHVSVISEWGLQCAGSFVKGLPESSFFVGCLIGGLVLSTLADSSLGRKNMLFLSCLVMAISTMLTVFSPNIWVYAVLRFVNGFGRATIGTCALVLSTELVGKKWRGRVGIMSFFGFMLGFLSLPLMAYINRGSSWRILYVWTSIPTIIYCVLVRFFVCESPRWLFVRGRKEEAISILKRVASIPSTDVNIGGAISMSSSSLPFEEEEEKPNNVNIFTTMKVLVEKRWALKRLSAVMAIAFGIGLVYYGMPLALSNLDFNIYLSAAFNALMDLPANLITLFLVDKLRSETMGSYSWR
;
A
#
# COMPACT_ATOMS: atom_id res chain seq x y z
N MET A 1 -41.27 -66.70 13.25
CA MET A 1 -40.08 -67.00 12.44
C MET A 1 -40.18 -66.16 11.18
N ALA A 2 -39.64 -64.94 11.24
CA ALA A 2 -39.60 -63.98 10.15
C ALA A 2 -38.41 -63.06 10.43
N GLU A 3 -37.32 -63.29 9.73
CA GLU A 3 -36.15 -62.40 9.68
C GLU A 3 -36.46 -61.19 8.81
N PRO A 4 -36.19 -59.96 9.26
CA PRO A 4 -36.06 -58.82 8.37
C PRO A 4 -34.59 -58.63 7.99
N THR A 5 -34.36 -58.74 6.69
CA THR A 5 -33.21 -58.25 5.90
C THR A 5 -32.54 -56.99 6.47
N GLN A 6 -31.23 -57.09 6.73
CA GLN A 6 -30.33 -55.94 6.88
C GLN A 6 -30.13 -55.25 5.52
N PRO A 7 -30.20 -53.91 5.42
CA PRO A 7 -29.64 -53.21 4.28
C PRO A 7 -28.13 -53.00 4.49
N LEU A 8 -27.33 -53.42 3.49
CA LEU A 8 -25.93 -53.02 3.33
C LEU A 8 -25.84 -51.49 3.31
N LEU A 9 -25.31 -50.90 4.37
CA LEU A 9 -24.76 -49.55 4.33
C LEU A 9 -23.43 -49.63 3.56
N THR A 10 -23.47 -49.24 2.30
CA THR A 10 -22.29 -48.86 1.54
C THR A 10 -21.82 -47.51 2.07
N ASP A 11 -20.72 -47.50 2.82
CA ASP A 11 -19.99 -46.29 3.21
C ASP A 11 -19.44 -45.62 1.94
N SER A 12 -20.29 -44.84 1.28
CA SER A 12 -19.85 -43.80 0.37
C SER A 12 -19.38 -42.63 1.23
N ASN A 13 -18.09 -42.67 1.58
CA ASN A 13 -17.35 -41.50 2.05
C ASN A 13 -17.41 -40.42 0.94
N SER A 14 -18.48 -39.63 0.96
CA SER A 14 -18.59 -38.39 0.20
C SER A 14 -17.69 -37.36 0.89
N SER A 15 -16.38 -37.45 0.66
CA SER A 15 -15.50 -36.32 0.90
C SER A 15 -16.02 -35.18 0.03
N SER A 16 -16.54 -34.13 0.65
CA SER A 16 -16.89 -32.90 -0.03
C SER A 16 -15.73 -32.48 -0.96
N PRO A 17 -16.01 -31.97 -2.18
CA PRO A 17 -14.95 -31.51 -3.05
C PRO A 17 -14.14 -30.46 -2.28
N ARG A 18 -12.86 -30.77 -2.01
CA ARG A 18 -11.96 -29.85 -1.31
C ARG A 18 -11.91 -28.55 -2.10
N SER A 19 -12.27 -27.44 -1.46
CA SER A 19 -12.18 -26.14 -2.12
C SER A 19 -10.73 -25.87 -2.54
N LEU A 20 -10.52 -25.08 -3.60
CA LEU A 20 -9.18 -24.67 -4.04
C LEU A 20 -8.39 -24.07 -2.88
N ASP A 21 -9.05 -23.28 -2.04
CA ASP A 21 -8.46 -22.63 -0.88
C ASP A 21 -8.02 -23.64 0.19
N ASP A 22 -8.78 -24.70 0.44
CA ASP A 22 -8.39 -25.74 1.42
C ASP A 22 -7.28 -26.64 0.89
N THR A 23 -7.24 -26.84 -0.42
CA THR A 23 -6.15 -27.55 -1.09
C THR A 23 -4.86 -26.75 -0.98
N ILE A 24 -4.85 -25.46 -1.36
CA ILE A 24 -3.70 -24.57 -1.23
C ILE A 24 -3.23 -24.50 0.24
N GLU A 25 -4.16 -24.37 1.19
CA GLU A 25 -3.84 -24.30 2.62
C GLU A 25 -3.12 -25.57 3.11
N SER A 26 -3.55 -26.75 2.66
CA SER A 26 -2.91 -28.02 3.04
C SER A 26 -1.45 -28.11 2.60
N TYR A 27 -1.06 -27.40 1.54
CA TYR A 27 0.31 -27.38 1.02
C TYR A 27 1.20 -26.30 1.63
N ILE A 28 0.62 -25.14 2.00
CA ILE A 28 1.39 -24.02 2.58
C ILE A 28 2.01 -24.41 3.94
N GLY A 29 1.36 -25.30 4.70
CA GLY A 29 1.91 -25.87 5.92
C GLY A 29 2.19 -24.84 7.03
N SER A 30 3.20 -25.11 7.86
CA SER A 30 3.63 -24.19 8.94
C SER A 30 4.41 -22.99 8.38
N PHE A 31 4.40 -21.88 9.11
CA PHE A 31 5.08 -20.65 8.70
C PHE A 31 6.59 -20.82 8.68
N GLY A 32 7.16 -20.85 7.47
CA GLY A 32 8.58 -21.05 7.24
C GLY A 32 9.36 -19.75 7.01
N TRP A 33 10.69 -19.84 7.00
CA TRP A 33 11.57 -18.70 6.75
C TRP A 33 11.37 -18.07 5.36
N ALA A 34 11.09 -18.89 4.34
CA ALA A 34 10.80 -18.40 2.99
C ALA A 34 9.53 -17.54 2.94
N GLN A 35 8.48 -17.94 3.67
CA GLN A 35 7.22 -17.18 3.79
C GLN A 35 7.44 -15.85 4.51
N PHE A 36 8.21 -15.87 5.60
CA PHE A 36 8.61 -14.65 6.32
C PHE A 36 9.39 -13.70 5.40
N LEU A 37 10.39 -14.21 4.68
CA LEU A 37 11.22 -13.39 3.80
C LEU A 37 10.40 -12.77 2.66
N GLN A 38 9.49 -13.53 2.05
CA GLN A 38 8.58 -13.01 1.01
C GLN A 38 7.67 -11.92 1.58
N ALA A 39 7.05 -12.17 2.73
CA ALA A 39 6.19 -11.20 3.38
C ALA A 39 6.97 -9.94 3.77
N ALA A 40 8.16 -10.06 4.36
CA ALA A 40 8.99 -8.92 4.74
C ALA A 40 9.44 -8.11 3.52
N LEU A 41 9.87 -8.79 2.45
CA LEU A 41 10.27 -8.14 1.21
C LEU A 41 9.11 -7.36 0.58
N VAL A 42 7.91 -7.95 0.55
CA VAL A 42 6.72 -7.28 0.00
C VAL A 42 6.26 -6.14 0.91
N SER A 43 6.25 -6.32 2.23
CA SER A 43 5.93 -5.27 3.21
C SER A 43 6.90 -4.09 3.14
N PHE A 44 8.14 -4.31 2.69
CA PHE A 44 9.13 -3.26 2.52
C PHE A 44 8.72 -2.20 1.49
N SER A 45 7.81 -2.50 0.54
CA SER A 45 7.24 -1.45 -0.34
C SER A 45 6.54 -0.35 0.44
N GLY A 46 5.99 -0.66 1.61
CA GLY A 46 5.33 0.30 2.50
C GLY A 46 6.26 1.43 2.93
N VAL A 47 7.57 1.17 3.03
CA VAL A 47 8.56 2.19 3.39
C VAL A 47 8.57 3.31 2.34
N PHE A 48 8.71 2.93 1.07
CA PHE A 48 8.73 3.88 -0.05
C PHE A 48 7.38 4.53 -0.28
N ASP A 49 6.31 3.77 -0.07
CA ASP A 49 4.95 4.30 -0.09
C ASP A 49 4.83 5.45 0.91
N ALA A 50 5.07 5.23 2.20
CA ALA A 50 4.97 6.26 3.23
C ALA A 50 5.86 7.48 2.97
N GLN A 51 7.11 7.26 2.53
CA GLN A 51 8.02 8.36 2.19
C GLN A 51 7.42 9.27 1.11
N GLN A 52 6.88 8.71 0.02
CA GLN A 52 6.31 9.51 -1.06
C GLN A 52 4.99 10.20 -0.69
N THR A 53 4.22 9.63 0.26
CA THR A 53 3.01 10.28 0.79
C THR A 53 3.35 11.60 1.46
N PHE A 54 4.36 11.59 2.32
CA PHE A 54 4.58 12.65 3.30
C PHE A 54 5.77 13.55 2.95
N ILE A 55 6.48 13.30 1.84
CA ILE A 55 7.66 14.08 1.43
C ILE A 55 7.38 15.59 1.33
N SER A 56 6.20 15.98 0.88
CA SER A 56 5.73 17.37 0.78
C SER A 56 5.70 18.12 2.09
N VAL A 57 5.48 17.43 3.22
CA VAL A 57 5.49 18.05 4.55
C VAL A 57 6.82 18.79 4.78
N PHE A 58 7.91 18.28 4.19
CA PHE A 58 9.24 18.87 4.30
C PHE A 58 9.64 19.69 3.08
N THR A 59 9.31 19.25 1.86
CA THR A 59 9.74 19.98 0.65
C THR A 59 8.94 21.24 0.40
N ASP A 60 7.70 21.29 0.88
CA ASP A 60 6.77 22.39 0.64
C ASP A 60 6.62 23.26 1.91
N SER A 61 7.44 23.04 2.95
CA SER A 61 7.42 23.85 4.17
C SER A 61 7.99 25.25 3.92
N GLU A 62 7.41 26.25 4.58
CA GLU A 62 7.93 27.62 4.57
C GLU A 62 9.17 27.71 5.47
N PRO A 63 10.33 28.15 4.93
CA PRO A 63 11.54 28.27 5.73
C PRO A 63 11.46 29.49 6.66
N THR A 64 12.32 29.52 7.66
CA THR A 64 12.45 30.68 8.55
C THR A 64 13.13 31.84 7.82
N TRP A 65 12.80 33.07 8.22
CA TRP A 65 13.28 34.30 7.63
C TRP A 65 13.64 35.32 8.70
N HIS A 66 14.52 36.26 8.35
CA HIS A 66 14.92 37.37 9.21
C HIS A 66 14.87 38.70 8.46
N CYS A 67 14.75 39.80 9.21
CA CYS A 67 14.82 41.15 8.66
C CYS A 67 16.27 41.53 8.33
N THR A 68 16.48 42.14 7.18
CA THR A 68 17.80 42.60 6.71
C THR A 68 18.06 44.08 6.97
N ASP A 69 17.00 44.89 7.08
CA ASP A 69 17.10 46.33 7.30
C ASP A 69 17.01 46.71 8.78
N SER A 70 18.00 47.48 9.25
CA SER A 70 18.03 48.10 10.59
C SER A 70 17.19 49.38 10.69
N ASN A 71 16.73 49.93 9.56
CA ASN A 71 15.80 51.05 9.53
C ASN A 71 14.37 50.52 9.69
N SER A 72 13.85 50.50 10.93
CA SER A 72 12.46 50.57 11.44
C SER A 72 11.20 50.12 10.63
N ILE A 73 11.31 49.63 9.39
CA ILE A 73 10.20 49.15 8.55
C ILE A 73 9.81 47.73 8.99
N CYS A 74 10.81 46.92 9.34
CA CYS A 74 10.65 45.60 9.92
C CYS A 74 10.49 45.72 11.45
N HIS A 75 9.45 46.44 11.90
CA HIS A 75 9.10 46.47 13.32
C HIS A 75 8.33 45.19 13.69
N GLU A 76 8.51 44.72 14.93
CA GLU A 76 7.94 43.48 15.50
C GLU A 76 6.40 43.31 15.36
N SER A 77 5.66 44.34 14.91
CA SER A 77 4.21 44.30 14.72
C SER A 77 3.74 43.81 13.34
N ILE A 78 4.63 43.65 12.36
CA ILE A 78 4.28 43.13 11.02
C ILE A 78 4.83 41.71 10.87
N SER A 79 4.01 40.72 11.25
CA SER A 79 4.35 39.30 11.11
C SER A 79 4.18 38.76 9.68
N ASN A 80 3.63 39.55 8.75
CA ASN A 80 3.30 39.09 7.40
C ASN A 80 4.35 39.54 6.37
N ILE A 81 5.17 38.59 5.95
CA ILE A 81 6.22 38.75 4.93
C ILE A 81 5.72 39.32 3.59
N CYS A 82 4.42 39.16 3.29
CA CYS A 82 3.82 39.61 2.04
C CYS A 82 3.50 41.10 1.98
N ILE A 83 3.50 41.77 3.13
CA ILE A 83 3.28 43.23 3.23
C ILE A 83 4.62 43.97 3.14
N LEU A 84 5.72 43.28 3.46
CA LEU A 84 7.06 43.85 3.48
C LEU A 84 7.66 43.93 2.07
N PRO A 85 8.42 45.01 1.76
CA PRO A 85 9.20 45.07 0.54
C PRO A 85 10.28 43.98 0.54
N LYS A 86 10.57 43.39 -0.63
CA LYS A 86 11.53 42.27 -0.79
C LYS A 86 12.96 42.56 -0.34
N THR A 87 13.32 43.83 -0.17
CA THR A 87 14.65 44.26 0.30
C THR A 87 14.78 44.26 1.82
N ALA A 88 13.66 44.22 2.55
CA ALA A 88 13.63 44.35 4.00
C ALA A 88 13.79 43.03 4.76
N TRP A 89 13.75 41.89 4.06
CA TRP A 89 13.85 40.56 4.65
C TRP A 89 14.63 39.58 3.75
N SER A 90 15.17 38.52 4.34
CA SER A 90 15.78 37.41 3.61
C SER A 90 15.55 36.06 4.30
N TRP A 91 15.62 34.97 3.54
CA TRP A 91 15.52 33.61 4.10
C TRP A 91 16.77 33.27 4.92
N ASP A 92 16.59 32.56 6.03
CA ASP A 92 17.72 32.08 6.86
C ASP A 92 18.56 31.01 6.13
N TYR A 93 17.90 30.26 5.25
CA TYR A 93 18.50 29.21 4.46
C TYR A 93 18.58 29.59 2.97
N SER A 94 19.31 28.77 2.20
CA SER A 94 19.34 28.90 0.74
C SER A 94 17.92 28.89 0.14
N PRO A 95 17.63 29.75 -0.86
CA PRO A 95 16.33 29.75 -1.54
C PRO A 95 15.91 28.41 -2.16
N HIS A 96 16.83 27.46 -2.31
CA HIS A 96 16.55 26.14 -2.87
C HIS A 96 16.07 25.12 -1.82
N VAL A 97 15.99 25.47 -0.54
CA VAL A 97 15.62 24.55 0.56
C VAL A 97 14.18 24.06 0.45
N SER A 98 13.26 24.86 -0.10
CA SER A 98 11.86 24.46 -0.25
C SER A 98 11.25 24.93 -1.57
N VAL A 99 10.18 24.26 -1.99
CA VAL A 99 9.36 24.63 -3.15
C VAL A 99 8.82 26.05 -3.00
N ILE A 100 8.44 26.44 -1.78
CA ILE A 100 7.92 27.78 -1.48
C ILE A 100 9.00 28.84 -1.67
N SER A 101 10.20 28.62 -1.13
CA SER A 101 11.30 29.59 -1.20
C SER A 101 11.89 29.71 -2.61
N GLU A 102 11.99 28.60 -3.35
CA GLU A 102 12.61 28.58 -4.67
C GLU A 102 11.78 29.32 -5.71
N TRP A 103 10.46 29.13 -5.68
CA TRP A 103 9.54 29.74 -6.64
C TRP A 103 8.81 30.97 -6.10
N GLY A 104 9.19 31.45 -4.90
CA GLY A 104 8.64 32.67 -4.31
C GLY A 104 7.12 32.58 -4.04
N LEU A 105 6.65 31.42 -3.55
CA LEU A 105 5.23 31.13 -3.37
C LEU A 105 4.69 31.52 -1.99
N GLN A 106 5.48 32.15 -1.13
CA GLN A 106 5.06 32.49 0.25
C GLN A 106 3.79 33.36 0.28
N CYS A 107 3.60 34.21 -0.73
CA CYS A 107 2.42 35.08 -0.88
C CYS A 107 1.39 34.57 -1.90
N ALA A 108 1.63 33.39 -2.48
CA ALA A 108 0.65 32.78 -3.37
C ALA A 108 -0.58 32.32 -2.57
N GLY A 109 -1.75 32.36 -3.20
CA GLY A 109 -3.00 31.89 -2.58
C GLY A 109 -2.90 30.41 -2.19
N SER A 110 -3.66 30.01 -1.16
CA SER A 110 -3.66 28.64 -0.63
C SER A 110 -3.95 27.57 -1.69
N PHE A 111 -4.69 27.94 -2.74
CA PHE A 111 -4.94 27.06 -3.89
C PHE A 111 -3.64 26.64 -4.60
N VAL A 112 -2.71 27.57 -4.83
CA VAL A 112 -1.44 27.27 -5.54
C VAL A 112 -0.51 26.45 -4.66
N LYS A 113 -0.42 26.80 -3.36
CA LYS A 113 0.39 26.04 -2.38
C LYS A 113 -0.13 24.60 -2.20
N GLY A 114 -1.45 24.41 -2.16
CA GLY A 114 -2.08 23.09 -2.00
C GLY A 114 -2.25 22.27 -3.28
N LEU A 115 -1.97 22.85 -4.46
CA LEU A 115 -2.20 22.20 -5.75
C LEU A 115 -1.42 20.88 -5.93
N PRO A 116 -0.11 20.79 -5.59
CA PRO A 116 0.66 19.57 -5.80
C PRO A 116 0.14 18.40 -4.97
N GLU A 117 -0.17 18.64 -3.69
CA GLU A 117 -0.73 17.63 -2.78
C GLU A 117 -2.12 17.17 -3.20
N SER A 118 -2.98 18.13 -3.57
CA SER A 118 -4.31 17.81 -4.10
C SER A 118 -4.19 16.95 -5.36
N SER A 119 -3.27 17.30 -6.26
CA SER A 119 -2.99 16.56 -7.49
C SER A 119 -2.50 15.14 -7.21
N PHE A 120 -1.66 14.95 -6.19
CA PHE A 120 -1.22 13.62 -5.74
C PHE A 120 -2.41 12.74 -5.32
N PHE A 121 -3.31 13.22 -4.46
CA PHE A 121 -4.46 12.42 -4.03
C PHE A 121 -5.50 12.19 -5.15
N VAL A 122 -5.68 13.14 -6.07
CA VAL A 122 -6.49 12.92 -7.28
C VAL A 122 -5.86 11.84 -8.15
N GLY A 123 -4.52 11.83 -8.27
CA GLY A 123 -3.76 10.74 -8.89
C GLY A 123 -4.04 9.40 -8.22
N CYS A 124 -3.98 9.32 -6.89
CA CYS A 124 -4.31 8.11 -6.12
C CYS A 124 -5.73 7.60 -6.41
N LEU A 125 -6.71 8.50 -6.50
CA LEU A 125 -8.11 8.15 -6.79
C LEU A 125 -8.24 7.51 -8.18
N ILE A 126 -7.68 8.16 -9.21
CA ILE A 126 -7.75 7.67 -10.59
C ILE A 126 -6.94 6.39 -10.76
N GLY A 127 -5.73 6.35 -10.18
CA GLY A 127 -4.87 5.16 -10.16
C GLY A 127 -5.55 3.99 -9.47
N GLY A 128 -6.28 4.23 -8.38
CA GLY A 128 -7.01 3.20 -7.65
C GLY A 128 -8.08 2.53 -8.51
N LEU A 129 -8.73 3.26 -9.42
CA LEU A 129 -9.74 2.71 -10.33
C LEU A 129 -9.08 1.98 -11.52
N VAL A 130 -8.09 2.60 -12.14
CA VAL A 130 -7.46 2.07 -13.37
C VAL A 130 -6.49 0.93 -13.07
N LEU A 131 -5.59 1.13 -12.12
CA LEU A 131 -4.55 0.14 -11.82
C LEU A 131 -5.09 -1.07 -11.06
N SER A 132 -6.09 -0.90 -10.18
CA SER A 132 -6.67 -2.06 -9.47
C SER A 132 -7.37 -3.02 -10.43
N THR A 133 -8.08 -2.48 -11.43
CA THR A 133 -8.73 -3.31 -12.46
C THR A 133 -7.72 -3.98 -13.37
N LEU A 134 -6.60 -3.32 -13.67
CA LEU A 134 -5.50 -3.89 -14.43
C LEU A 134 -4.76 -5.01 -13.68
N ALA A 135 -4.60 -4.84 -12.37
CA ALA A 135 -4.00 -5.83 -11.46
C ALA A 135 -4.79 -7.14 -11.44
N ASP A 136 -6.12 -7.04 -11.36
CA ASP A 136 -7.03 -8.18 -11.30
C ASP A 136 -7.14 -8.89 -12.66
N SER A 137 -7.23 -8.11 -13.74
CA SER A 137 -7.56 -8.63 -15.07
C SER A 137 -6.40 -9.23 -15.84
N SER A 138 -5.19 -8.67 -15.77
CA SER A 138 -4.12 -8.98 -16.75
C SER A 138 -2.72 -9.10 -16.17
N LEU A 139 -2.33 -8.22 -15.25
CA LEU A 139 -0.94 -8.12 -14.80
C LEU A 139 -0.58 -9.11 -13.67
N GLY A 140 -1.53 -9.44 -12.80
CA GLY A 140 -1.24 -10.12 -11.54
C GLY A 140 -0.69 -9.15 -10.49
N ARG A 141 -0.53 -9.63 -9.24
CA ARG A 141 -0.20 -8.76 -8.11
C ARG A 141 1.28 -8.39 -8.06
N LYS A 142 2.18 -9.32 -8.38
CA LYS A 142 3.63 -9.06 -8.41
C LYS A 142 3.99 -8.03 -9.48
N ASN A 143 3.50 -8.22 -10.71
CA ASN A 143 3.82 -7.30 -11.80
C ASN A 143 3.18 -5.93 -11.60
N MET A 144 1.97 -5.88 -11.02
CA MET A 144 1.34 -4.61 -10.65
C MET A 144 2.17 -3.88 -9.59
N LEU A 145 2.60 -4.56 -8.52
CA LEU A 145 3.45 -3.97 -7.49
C LEU A 145 4.74 -3.40 -8.09
N PHE A 146 5.40 -4.15 -8.97
CA PHE A 146 6.59 -3.70 -9.69
C PHE A 146 6.31 -2.45 -10.55
N LEU A 147 5.24 -2.48 -11.37
CA LEU A 147 4.89 -1.36 -12.25
C LEU A 147 4.54 -0.10 -11.45
N SER A 148 3.75 -0.25 -10.40
CA SER A 148 3.38 0.84 -9.48
C SER A 148 4.61 1.49 -8.84
N CYS A 149 5.49 0.69 -8.25
CA CYS A 149 6.73 1.19 -7.65
C CYS A 149 7.64 1.85 -8.71
N LEU A 150 7.68 1.32 -9.93
CA LEU A 150 8.48 1.88 -11.01
C LEU A 150 7.96 3.25 -11.48
N VAL A 151 6.65 3.36 -11.71
CA VAL A 151 6.00 4.65 -12.08
C VAL A 151 6.20 5.68 -10.97
N MET A 152 6.03 5.27 -9.71
CA MET A 152 6.28 6.12 -8.55
C MET A 152 7.75 6.57 -8.50
N ALA A 153 8.71 5.66 -8.69
CA ALA A 153 10.13 5.99 -8.62
C ALA A 153 10.60 6.91 -9.76
N ILE A 154 10.15 6.64 -11.00
CA ILE A 154 10.50 7.47 -12.17
C ILE A 154 9.88 8.86 -12.05
N SER A 155 8.60 8.96 -11.67
CA SER A 155 7.96 10.27 -11.46
C SER A 155 8.67 11.06 -10.35
N THR A 156 9.01 10.42 -9.22
CA THR A 156 9.81 11.00 -8.13
C THR A 156 11.15 11.54 -8.64
N MET A 157 11.87 10.78 -9.47
CA MET A 157 13.15 11.21 -10.03
C MET A 157 12.97 12.37 -11.01
N LEU A 158 11.91 12.38 -11.83
CA LEU A 158 11.61 13.47 -12.74
C LEU A 158 11.24 14.77 -12.00
N THR A 159 10.65 14.66 -10.81
CA THR A 159 10.32 15.82 -9.94
C THR A 159 11.54 16.67 -9.63
N VAL A 160 12.73 16.05 -9.53
CA VAL A 160 14.03 16.72 -9.33
C VAL A 160 14.35 17.73 -10.44
N PHE A 161 13.79 17.58 -11.64
CA PHE A 161 14.02 18.49 -12.78
C PHE A 161 12.86 19.47 -13.01
N SER A 162 11.84 19.48 -12.14
CA SER A 162 10.70 20.37 -12.31
C SER A 162 11.12 21.85 -12.25
N PRO A 163 10.80 22.67 -13.26
CA PRO A 163 11.20 24.08 -13.30
C PRO A 163 10.20 25.01 -12.61
N ASN A 164 8.97 24.55 -12.36
CA ASN A 164 7.90 25.35 -11.77
C ASN A 164 6.83 24.46 -11.08
N ILE A 165 5.93 25.12 -10.35
CA ILE A 165 4.87 24.49 -9.56
C ILE A 165 3.89 23.64 -10.39
N TRP A 166 3.64 24.01 -11.64
CA TRP A 166 2.69 23.31 -12.51
C TRP A 166 3.23 21.96 -12.95
N VAL A 167 4.49 21.92 -13.40
CA VAL A 167 5.18 20.67 -13.74
C VAL A 167 5.33 19.79 -12.50
N TYR A 168 5.67 20.39 -11.36
CA TYR A 168 5.72 19.70 -10.08
C TYR A 168 4.37 19.05 -9.71
N ALA A 169 3.26 19.77 -9.82
CA ALA A 169 1.93 19.25 -9.55
C ALA A 169 1.54 18.08 -10.48
N VAL A 170 1.87 18.17 -11.78
CA VAL A 170 1.65 17.06 -12.74
C VAL A 170 2.48 15.84 -12.37
N LEU A 171 3.75 16.01 -11.98
CA LEU A 171 4.59 14.89 -11.56
C LEU A 171 4.10 14.27 -10.25
N ARG A 172 3.60 15.08 -9.30
CA ARG A 172 2.94 14.59 -8.08
C ARG A 172 1.65 13.83 -8.38
N PHE A 173 0.87 14.25 -9.37
CA PHE A 173 -0.26 13.47 -9.87
C PHE A 173 0.15 12.09 -10.39
N VAL A 174 1.18 12.02 -11.24
CA VAL A 174 1.67 10.74 -11.78
C VAL A 174 2.23 9.84 -10.67
N ASN A 175 2.89 10.43 -9.68
CA ASN A 175 3.38 9.72 -8.49
C ASN A 175 2.22 9.08 -7.70
N GLY A 176 1.19 9.86 -7.39
CA GLY A 176 -0.01 9.38 -6.71
C GLY A 176 -0.75 8.31 -7.54
N PHE A 177 -0.80 8.47 -8.86
CA PHE A 177 -1.36 7.45 -9.75
C PHE A 177 -0.64 6.12 -9.63
N GLY A 178 0.70 6.10 -9.71
CA GLY A 178 1.50 4.88 -9.56
C GLY A 178 1.37 4.23 -8.19
N ARG A 179 1.27 5.05 -7.14
CA ARG A 179 1.15 4.63 -5.74
C ARG A 179 -0.10 3.79 -5.45
N ALA A 180 -1.22 4.09 -6.08
CA ALA A 180 -2.56 3.70 -5.62
C ALA A 180 -2.76 2.21 -5.27
N THR A 181 -2.04 1.31 -5.95
CA THR A 181 -2.16 -0.15 -5.78
C THR A 181 -1.02 -0.79 -4.99
N ILE A 182 -0.01 -0.03 -4.53
CA ILE A 182 1.14 -0.57 -3.81
C ILE A 182 0.69 -1.30 -2.53
N GLY A 183 -0.05 -0.60 -1.66
CA GLY A 183 -0.51 -1.17 -0.38
C GLY A 183 -1.43 -2.38 -0.55
N THR A 184 -2.37 -2.33 -1.51
CA THR A 184 -3.30 -3.43 -1.75
C THR A 184 -2.60 -4.66 -2.35
N CYS A 185 -1.73 -4.47 -3.34
CA CYS A 185 -0.96 -5.57 -3.93
C CYS A 185 -0.01 -6.19 -2.90
N ALA A 186 0.64 -5.36 -2.07
CA ALA A 186 1.53 -5.83 -1.03
C ALA A 186 0.79 -6.67 0.02
N LEU A 187 -0.38 -6.22 0.47
CA LEU A 187 -1.22 -6.96 1.42
C LEU A 187 -1.69 -8.30 0.84
N VAL A 188 -2.17 -8.31 -0.40
CA VAL A 188 -2.67 -9.53 -1.07
C VAL A 188 -1.53 -10.53 -1.27
N LEU A 189 -0.40 -10.12 -1.84
CA LEU A 189 0.77 -11.00 -2.03
C LEU A 189 1.24 -11.62 -0.71
N SER A 190 1.34 -10.80 0.34
CA SER A 190 1.85 -11.26 1.62
C SER A 190 0.88 -12.24 2.30
N THR A 191 -0.43 -12.03 2.16
CA THR A 191 -1.45 -12.89 2.80
C THR A 191 -1.77 -14.17 2.02
N GLU A 192 -1.61 -14.18 0.70
CA GLU A 192 -1.86 -15.36 -0.14
C GLU A 192 -0.71 -16.37 -0.12
N LEU A 193 0.50 -15.94 0.26
CA LEU A 193 1.68 -16.81 0.41
C LEU A 193 1.74 -17.51 1.77
N VAL A 194 0.82 -17.21 2.69
CA VAL A 194 0.83 -17.74 4.06
C VAL A 194 -0.50 -18.37 4.46
N GLY A 195 -0.43 -19.34 5.35
CA GLY A 195 -1.62 -20.04 5.84
C GLY A 195 -2.56 -19.10 6.60
N LYS A 196 -3.85 -19.44 6.64
CA LYS A 196 -4.94 -18.69 7.31
C LYS A 196 -4.56 -18.22 8.72
N LYS A 197 -3.82 -19.05 9.46
CA LYS A 197 -3.33 -18.75 10.82
C LYS A 197 -2.41 -17.52 10.89
N TRP A 198 -1.64 -17.23 9.85
CA TRP A 198 -0.59 -16.20 9.87
C TRP A 198 -0.96 -14.93 9.10
N ARG A 199 -2.05 -14.95 8.32
CA ARG A 199 -2.51 -13.81 7.50
C ARG A 199 -2.66 -12.52 8.30
N GLY A 200 -3.22 -12.58 9.51
CA GLY A 200 -3.38 -11.40 10.38
C GLY A 200 -2.04 -10.76 10.77
N ARG A 201 -1.07 -11.58 11.19
CA ARG A 201 0.27 -11.11 11.60
C ARG A 201 1.05 -10.53 10.42
N VAL A 202 0.99 -11.21 9.28
CA VAL A 202 1.64 -10.76 8.04
C VAL A 202 1.01 -9.48 7.49
N GLY A 203 -0.32 -9.34 7.58
CA GLY A 203 -1.00 -8.09 7.23
C GLY A 203 -0.48 -6.91 8.06
N ILE A 204 -0.26 -7.12 9.36
CA ILE A 204 0.26 -6.07 10.25
C ILE A 204 1.73 -5.74 9.95
N MET A 205 2.52 -6.69 9.47
CA MET A 205 3.89 -6.44 9.03
C MET A 205 3.97 -5.40 7.90
N SER A 206 2.98 -5.36 7.00
CA SER A 206 2.90 -4.31 5.96
C SER A 206 2.65 -2.92 6.55
N PHE A 207 1.86 -2.80 7.62
CA PHE A 207 1.66 -1.53 8.33
C PHE A 207 2.93 -1.10 9.08
N PHE A 208 3.71 -2.03 9.62
CA PHE A 208 5.03 -1.71 10.17
C PHE A 208 5.98 -1.17 9.10
N GLY A 209 5.98 -1.74 7.89
CA GLY A 209 6.76 -1.20 6.76
C GLY A 209 6.39 0.25 6.44
N PHE A 210 5.09 0.56 6.42
CA PHE A 210 4.60 1.93 6.23
C PHE A 210 5.08 2.88 7.34
N MET A 211 4.92 2.47 8.60
CA MET A 211 5.36 3.24 9.77
C MET A 211 6.86 3.53 9.75
N LEU A 212 7.69 2.54 9.40
CA LEU A 212 9.15 2.73 9.27
C LEU A 212 9.50 3.73 8.17
N GLY A 213 8.78 3.70 7.04
CA GLY A 213 8.94 4.71 5.99
C GLY A 213 8.61 6.12 6.48
N PHE A 214 7.48 6.26 7.16
CA PHE A 214 7.07 7.56 7.70
C PHE A 214 8.05 8.07 8.76
N LEU A 215 8.58 7.20 9.63
CA LEU A 215 9.57 7.55 10.65
C LEU A 215 10.95 7.89 10.05
N SER A 216 11.34 7.25 8.95
CA SER A 216 12.62 7.51 8.29
C SER A 216 12.69 8.89 7.62
N LEU A 217 11.54 9.40 7.16
CA LEU A 217 11.45 10.64 6.40
C LEU A 217 11.89 11.91 7.18
N PRO A 218 11.42 12.18 8.42
CA PRO A 218 11.90 13.33 9.20
C PRO A 218 13.40 13.25 9.49
N LEU A 219 13.97 12.05 9.67
CA LEU A 219 15.41 11.88 9.83
C LEU A 219 16.17 12.29 8.55
N MET A 220 15.73 11.79 7.40
CA MET A 220 16.32 12.16 6.09
C MET A 220 16.20 13.66 5.82
N ALA A 221 15.05 14.25 6.14
CA ALA A 221 14.80 15.67 5.95
C ALA A 221 15.65 16.53 6.91
N TYR A 222 15.82 16.12 8.17
CA TYR A 222 16.64 16.84 9.15
C TYR A 222 18.12 16.89 8.76
N ILE A 223 18.66 15.75 8.27
CA ILE A 223 20.04 15.68 7.75
C ILE A 223 20.23 16.63 6.56
N ASN A 224 19.19 16.82 5.74
CA ASN A 224 19.23 17.64 4.52
C ASN A 224 18.59 19.03 4.68
N ARG A 225 18.35 19.51 5.91
CA ARG A 225 17.59 20.75 6.18
C ARG A 225 18.13 22.04 5.54
N GLY A 226 19.42 22.10 5.23
CA GLY A 226 20.07 23.24 4.57
C GLY A 226 20.35 23.02 3.08
N SER A 227 20.00 21.85 2.56
CA SER A 227 20.23 21.42 1.19
C SER A 227 18.97 21.62 0.35
N SER A 228 19.09 21.54 -0.98
CA SER A 228 17.91 21.69 -1.84
C SER A 228 16.86 20.61 -1.57
N TRP A 229 15.57 20.98 -1.57
CA TRP A 229 14.44 20.04 -1.45
C TRP A 229 14.50 18.90 -2.47
N ARG A 230 15.11 19.16 -3.64
CA ARG A 230 15.33 18.19 -4.72
C ARG A 230 16.16 16.98 -4.27
N ILE A 231 17.07 17.17 -3.31
CA ILE A 231 17.92 16.07 -2.79
C ILE A 231 17.08 15.03 -2.05
N LEU A 232 16.01 15.44 -1.35
CA LEU A 232 15.12 14.51 -0.64
C LEU A 232 14.38 13.58 -1.63
N TYR A 233 14.01 14.09 -2.80
CA TYR A 233 13.44 13.29 -3.90
C TYR A 233 14.46 12.30 -4.48
N VAL A 234 15.73 12.68 -4.61
CA VAL A 234 16.80 11.75 -5.02
C VAL A 234 17.01 10.63 -4.00
N TRP A 235 17.07 10.99 -2.72
CA TRP A 235 17.29 10.04 -1.63
C TRP A 235 16.17 9.01 -1.47
N THR A 236 14.94 9.37 -1.81
CA THR A 236 13.79 8.45 -1.73
C THR A 236 13.59 7.66 -3.04
N SER A 237 13.89 8.25 -4.20
CA SER A 237 13.74 7.57 -5.49
C SER A 237 14.77 6.47 -5.73
N ILE A 238 16.06 6.69 -5.43
CA ILE A 238 17.13 5.70 -5.69
C ILE A 238 16.85 4.37 -4.98
N PRO A 239 16.58 4.33 -3.66
CA PRO A 239 16.23 3.09 -2.97
C PRO A 239 14.96 2.43 -3.52
N THR A 240 13.98 3.21 -3.98
CA THR A 240 12.76 2.68 -4.59
C THR A 240 13.05 1.98 -5.93
N ILE A 241 13.97 2.52 -6.75
CA ILE A 241 14.41 1.88 -8.00
C ILE A 241 15.12 0.57 -7.71
N ILE A 242 16.02 0.55 -6.72
CA ILE A 242 16.70 -0.68 -6.27
C ILE A 242 15.67 -1.71 -5.80
N TYR A 243 14.67 -1.28 -5.04
CA TYR A 243 13.58 -2.15 -4.60
C TYR A 243 12.77 -2.73 -5.78
N CYS A 244 12.51 -1.96 -6.84
CA CYS A 244 11.86 -2.50 -8.04
C CYS A 244 12.64 -3.68 -8.65
N VAL A 245 13.98 -3.57 -8.69
CA VAL A 245 14.85 -4.67 -9.12
C VAL A 245 14.70 -5.88 -8.19
N LEU A 246 14.69 -5.66 -6.87
CA LEU A 246 14.49 -6.73 -5.89
C LEU A 246 13.13 -7.43 -6.07
N VAL A 247 12.04 -6.67 -6.25
CA VAL A 247 10.70 -7.23 -6.49
C VAL A 247 10.69 -8.11 -7.74
N ARG A 248 11.32 -7.66 -8.82
CA ARG A 248 11.31 -8.40 -10.08
C ARG A 248 11.93 -9.79 -9.94
N PHE A 249 13.05 -9.91 -9.23
CA PHE A 249 13.82 -11.15 -9.13
C PHE A 249 13.44 -12.03 -7.93
N PHE A 250 13.10 -11.44 -6.78
CA PHE A 250 12.95 -12.20 -5.53
C PHE A 250 11.50 -12.44 -5.09
N VAL A 251 10.55 -11.57 -5.47
CA VAL A 251 9.14 -11.74 -5.07
C VAL A 251 8.48 -12.82 -5.92
N CYS A 252 7.66 -13.67 -5.30
CA CYS A 252 6.84 -14.67 -6.00
C CYS A 252 5.45 -14.11 -6.30
N GLU A 253 4.84 -14.58 -7.40
CA GLU A 253 3.44 -14.26 -7.71
C GLU A 253 2.49 -15.10 -6.85
N SER A 254 1.26 -14.63 -6.69
CA SER A 254 0.20 -15.36 -6.00
C SER A 254 -0.08 -16.73 -6.64
N PRO A 255 0.03 -17.85 -5.89
CA PRO A 255 -0.36 -19.17 -6.39
C PRO A 255 -1.83 -19.22 -6.79
N ARG A 256 -2.70 -18.56 -6.02
CA ARG A 256 -4.14 -18.48 -6.28
C ARG A 256 -4.43 -17.81 -7.61
N TRP A 257 -3.80 -16.66 -7.87
CA TRP A 257 -3.96 -15.96 -9.15
C TRP A 257 -3.49 -16.81 -10.32
N LEU A 258 -2.34 -17.47 -10.19
CA LEU A 258 -1.82 -18.36 -11.24
C LEU A 258 -2.77 -19.52 -11.54
N PHE A 259 -3.37 -20.14 -10.51
CA PHE A 259 -4.36 -21.20 -10.69
C PHE A 259 -5.60 -20.73 -11.45
N VAL A 260 -6.18 -19.58 -11.05
CA VAL A 260 -7.35 -19.01 -11.71
C VAL A 260 -7.06 -18.65 -13.17
N ARG A 261 -5.81 -18.32 -13.50
CA ARG A 261 -5.35 -18.01 -14.87
C ARG A 261 -4.90 -19.23 -15.67
N GLY A 262 -5.10 -20.43 -15.15
CA GLY A 262 -4.72 -21.69 -15.83
C GLY A 262 -3.22 -22.00 -15.84
N ARG A 263 -2.37 -21.20 -15.17
CA ARG A 263 -0.91 -21.39 -15.09
C ARG A 263 -0.55 -22.34 -13.95
N LYS A 264 -1.00 -23.59 -14.05
CA LYS A 264 -0.95 -24.59 -12.96
C LYS A 264 0.49 -24.99 -12.60
N GLU A 265 1.36 -25.17 -13.58
CA GLU A 265 2.75 -25.62 -13.38
C GLU A 265 3.56 -24.61 -12.58
N GLU A 266 3.38 -23.33 -12.88
CA GLU A 266 4.05 -22.25 -12.17
C GLU A 266 3.51 -22.09 -10.76
N ALA A 267 2.19 -22.19 -10.57
CA ALA A 267 1.57 -22.18 -9.24
C ALA A 267 2.14 -23.30 -8.35
N ILE A 268 2.29 -24.50 -8.91
CA ILE A 268 2.90 -25.65 -8.23
C ILE A 268 4.37 -25.38 -7.90
N SER A 269 5.14 -24.78 -8.83
CA SER A 269 6.55 -24.44 -8.59
C SER A 269 6.73 -23.45 -7.45
N ILE A 270 5.85 -22.45 -7.35
CA ILE A 270 5.87 -21.47 -6.26
C ILE A 270 5.47 -22.13 -4.95
N LEU A 271 4.42 -22.96 -4.94
CA LEU A 271 4.04 -23.71 -3.75
C LEU A 271 5.18 -24.61 -3.27
N LYS A 272 5.90 -25.29 -4.15
CA LYS A 272 7.09 -26.08 -3.76
C LYS A 272 8.22 -25.23 -3.15
N ARG A 273 8.40 -24.00 -3.63
CA ARG A 273 9.43 -23.08 -3.12
C ARG A 273 9.05 -22.47 -1.76
N VAL A 274 7.76 -22.30 -1.50
CA VAL A 274 7.22 -21.60 -0.32
C VAL A 274 6.73 -22.58 0.76
N ALA A 275 6.44 -23.84 0.40
CA ALA A 275 6.04 -24.88 1.32
C ALA A 275 7.18 -25.22 2.29
N SER A 276 6.81 -25.36 3.55
CA SER A 276 7.72 -25.76 4.64
C SER A 276 7.87 -27.28 4.76
N ILE A 277 7.16 -28.07 3.94
CA ILE A 277 7.14 -29.54 3.99
C ILE A 277 8.21 -30.10 3.04
N PRO A 278 9.04 -31.07 3.48
CA PRO A 278 10.01 -31.74 2.61
C PRO A 278 9.35 -32.34 1.37
N SER A 279 9.93 -32.05 0.20
CA SER A 279 9.37 -32.37 -1.12
C SER A 279 9.28 -33.86 -1.46
N THR A 280 9.61 -34.74 -0.52
CA THR A 280 9.81 -36.17 -0.73
C THR A 280 8.54 -37.01 -0.60
N ASP A 281 7.51 -36.55 0.13
CA ASP A 281 6.34 -37.39 0.47
C ASP A 281 5.02 -37.03 -0.23
N VAL A 282 4.99 -35.98 -1.07
CA VAL A 282 3.71 -35.49 -1.60
C VAL A 282 3.76 -35.35 -3.12
N ASN A 283 2.93 -36.13 -3.79
CA ASN A 283 2.69 -36.07 -5.23
C ASN A 283 1.82 -34.83 -5.53
N ILE A 284 2.40 -33.63 -5.33
CA ILE A 284 1.74 -32.32 -5.44
C ILE A 284 1.08 -32.15 -6.82
N GLY A 285 1.76 -32.62 -7.88
CA GLY A 285 1.19 -32.64 -9.23
C GLY A 285 -0.05 -33.52 -9.32
N GLY A 286 0.03 -34.74 -8.76
CA GLY A 286 -1.03 -35.76 -8.79
C GLY A 286 -2.27 -35.41 -7.97
N ALA A 287 -2.12 -34.84 -6.78
CA ALA A 287 -3.24 -34.47 -5.92
C ALA A 287 -3.93 -33.16 -6.35
N ILE A 288 -3.19 -32.22 -6.94
CA ILE A 288 -3.78 -31.01 -7.54
C ILE A 288 -4.44 -31.35 -8.88
N SER A 289 -3.89 -32.28 -9.68
CA SER A 289 -4.58 -32.81 -10.85
C SER A 289 -5.84 -33.58 -10.47
N MET A 290 -5.81 -34.38 -9.37
CA MET A 290 -6.99 -35.09 -8.86
C MET A 290 -8.10 -34.16 -8.37
N SER A 291 -7.74 -33.11 -7.61
CA SER A 291 -8.68 -32.06 -7.20
C SER A 291 -9.23 -31.28 -8.40
N SER A 292 -8.46 -31.15 -9.49
CA SER A 292 -8.96 -30.53 -10.73
C SER A 292 -9.88 -31.44 -11.54
N SER A 293 -9.74 -32.78 -11.44
CA SER A 293 -10.64 -33.74 -12.09
C SER A 293 -11.91 -34.05 -11.28
N SER A 294 -11.94 -33.76 -9.98
CA SER A 294 -13.13 -33.93 -9.13
C SER A 294 -14.04 -32.70 -9.06
N LEU A 295 -13.61 -31.58 -9.66
CA LEU A 295 -14.49 -30.46 -9.92
C LEU A 295 -15.21 -30.75 -11.23
N PRO A 296 -16.55 -30.66 -11.30
CA PRO A 296 -17.21 -30.40 -12.57
C PRO A 296 -16.78 -29.00 -12.99
N PHE A 297 -15.59 -28.89 -13.58
CA PHE A 297 -15.42 -27.93 -14.65
C PHE A 297 -16.34 -28.46 -15.73
N GLU A 298 -17.57 -27.96 -15.76
CA GLU A 298 -18.14 -27.67 -17.07
C GLU A 298 -17.01 -26.97 -17.83
N GLU A 299 -16.54 -27.59 -18.90
CA GLU A 299 -15.96 -26.87 -20.01
C GLU A 299 -17.07 -25.95 -20.56
N GLU A 300 -17.52 -24.98 -19.75
CA GLU A 300 -17.89 -23.72 -20.34
C GLU A 300 -16.57 -23.22 -20.93
N GLU A 301 -16.50 -23.27 -22.25
CA GLU A 301 -15.77 -22.29 -23.04
C GLU A 301 -16.23 -20.87 -22.62
N GLU A 302 -15.95 -20.46 -21.38
CA GLU A 302 -15.85 -19.06 -21.04
C GLU A 302 -14.60 -18.60 -21.77
N LYS A 303 -14.83 -18.17 -23.02
CA LYS A 303 -14.02 -17.17 -23.71
C LYS A 303 -13.45 -16.23 -22.65
N PRO A 304 -12.19 -15.77 -22.76
CA PRO A 304 -11.61 -14.76 -21.89
C PRO A 304 -12.32 -13.41 -22.14
N ASN A 305 -13.60 -13.36 -21.82
CA ASN A 305 -14.42 -12.19 -21.89
C ASN A 305 -14.08 -11.42 -20.63
N ASN A 306 -13.28 -10.38 -20.83
CA ASN A 306 -13.29 -9.16 -20.05
C ASN A 306 -14.55 -9.11 -19.18
N VAL A 307 -14.41 -9.42 -17.88
CA VAL A 307 -15.43 -9.10 -16.89
C VAL A 307 -15.58 -7.59 -17.01
N ASN A 308 -16.58 -7.16 -17.79
CA ASN A 308 -16.79 -5.76 -18.06
C ASN A 308 -17.04 -5.12 -16.70
N ILE A 309 -16.14 -4.24 -16.27
CA ILE A 309 -16.25 -3.48 -15.01
C ILE A 309 -17.66 -2.91 -14.87
N PHE A 310 -18.27 -2.53 -16.00
CA PHE A 310 -19.64 -2.08 -16.11
C PHE A 310 -20.67 -3.12 -15.62
N THR A 311 -20.50 -4.41 -15.93
CA THR A 311 -21.35 -5.50 -15.46
C THR A 311 -21.20 -5.72 -13.95
N THR A 312 -19.97 -5.70 -13.42
CA THR A 312 -19.74 -5.82 -11.97
C THR A 312 -20.28 -4.62 -11.20
N MET A 313 -20.09 -3.41 -11.72
CA MET A 313 -20.66 -2.18 -11.16
C MET A 313 -22.18 -2.21 -11.20
N LYS A 314 -22.78 -2.69 -12.29
CA LYS A 314 -24.23 -2.84 -12.42
C LYS A 314 -24.80 -3.80 -11.36
N VAL A 315 -24.16 -4.95 -11.17
CA VAL A 315 -24.56 -5.93 -10.13
C VAL A 315 -24.40 -5.36 -8.71
N LEU A 316 -23.37 -4.56 -8.44
CA LEU A 316 -23.18 -3.90 -7.15
C LEU A 316 -24.26 -2.84 -6.88
N VAL A 317 -24.65 -2.08 -7.90
CA VAL A 317 -25.67 -1.03 -7.82
C VAL A 317 -27.07 -1.63 -7.68
N GLU A 318 -27.34 -2.75 -8.35
CA GLU A 318 -28.63 -3.45 -8.26
C GLU A 318 -28.90 -4.01 -6.86
N LYS A 319 -27.86 -4.49 -6.16
CA LYS A 319 -28.00 -4.99 -4.78
C LYS A 319 -27.93 -3.85 -3.77
N ARG A 320 -29.10 -3.31 -3.39
CA ARG A 320 -29.24 -2.22 -2.40
C ARG A 320 -28.49 -2.47 -1.08
N TRP A 321 -28.38 -3.71 -0.61
CA TRP A 321 -27.59 -4.05 0.58
C TRP A 321 -26.09 -3.85 0.36
N ALA A 322 -25.55 -4.27 -0.79
CA ALA A 322 -24.14 -4.12 -1.13
C ALA A 322 -23.80 -2.64 -1.29
N LEU A 323 -24.66 -1.86 -1.96
CA LEU A 323 -24.49 -0.42 -2.13
C LEU A 323 -24.49 0.32 -0.78
N LYS A 324 -25.45 0.03 0.11
CA LYS A 324 -25.51 0.62 1.47
C LYS A 324 -24.26 0.28 2.29
N ARG A 325 -23.78 -0.96 2.21
CA ARG A 325 -22.56 -1.38 2.93
C ARG A 325 -21.33 -0.71 2.35
N LEU A 326 -21.20 -0.65 1.03
CA LEU A 326 -20.08 -0.01 0.36
C LEU A 326 -20.04 1.49 0.65
N SER A 327 -21.18 2.18 0.61
CA SER A 327 -21.24 3.61 0.91
C SER A 327 -20.89 3.90 2.38
N ALA A 328 -21.35 3.08 3.32
CA ALA A 328 -20.98 3.19 4.73
C ALA A 328 -19.47 2.99 4.94
N VAL A 329 -18.89 1.95 4.32
CA VAL A 329 -17.44 1.70 4.38
C VAL A 329 -16.66 2.86 3.75
N MET A 330 -17.11 3.38 2.62
CA MET A 330 -16.47 4.53 1.95
C MET A 330 -16.50 5.79 2.83
N ALA A 331 -17.63 6.09 3.47
CA ALA A 331 -17.76 7.25 4.36
C ALA A 331 -16.85 7.14 5.59
N ILE A 332 -16.80 5.96 6.21
CA ILE A 332 -15.91 5.69 7.35
C ILE A 332 -14.45 5.78 6.92
N ALA A 333 -14.07 5.13 5.80
CA ALA A 333 -12.71 5.15 5.27
C ALA A 333 -12.26 6.56 4.87
N PHE A 334 -13.16 7.36 4.30
CA PHE A 334 -12.90 8.76 4.00
C PHE A 334 -12.60 9.57 5.25
N GLY A 335 -13.40 9.40 6.31
CA GLY A 335 -13.16 10.08 7.60
C GLY A 335 -11.82 9.68 8.23
N ILE A 336 -11.50 8.37 8.25
CA ILE A 336 -10.22 7.87 8.74
C ILE A 336 -9.06 8.43 7.91
N GLY A 337 -9.18 8.41 6.58
CA GLY A 337 -8.16 8.92 5.66
C GLY A 337 -7.93 10.42 5.84
N LEU A 338 -8.99 11.21 6.01
CA LEU A 338 -8.90 12.66 6.24
C LEU A 338 -8.10 12.96 7.52
N VAL A 339 -8.35 12.22 8.61
CA VAL A 339 -7.63 12.41 9.87
C VAL A 339 -6.18 11.92 9.75
N TYR A 340 -5.99 10.71 9.22
CA TYR A 340 -4.67 10.06 9.15
C TYR A 340 -3.71 10.81 8.23
N TYR A 341 -4.15 11.21 7.03
CA TYR A 341 -3.29 11.94 6.09
C TYR A 341 -3.32 13.45 6.34
N GLY A 342 -4.45 14.01 6.77
CA GLY A 342 -4.60 15.45 6.99
C GLY A 342 -3.78 15.95 8.19
N MET A 343 -3.63 15.16 9.25
CA MET A 343 -2.86 15.58 10.43
C MET A 343 -1.36 15.81 10.10
N PRO A 344 -0.62 14.87 9.48
CA PRO A 344 0.76 15.10 9.04
C PRO A 344 0.90 16.26 8.05
N LEU A 345 -0.03 16.42 7.12
CA LEU A 345 0.03 17.47 6.10
C LEU A 345 -0.24 18.87 6.68
N ALA A 346 -0.97 18.95 7.79
CA ALA A 346 -1.22 20.21 8.49
C ALA A 346 -0.08 20.62 9.46
N LEU A 347 0.95 19.79 9.62
CA LEU A 347 2.04 20.05 10.58
C LEU A 347 2.83 21.32 10.27
N SER A 348 2.86 21.78 9.02
CA SER A 348 3.52 23.04 8.63
C SER A 348 2.87 24.28 9.23
N ASN A 349 1.63 24.18 9.74
CA ASN A 349 0.87 25.30 10.32
C ASN A 349 1.00 25.39 11.85
N LEU A 350 1.78 24.50 12.47
CA LEU A 350 2.02 24.49 13.92
C LEU A 350 3.35 25.18 14.22
N ASP A 351 3.40 26.01 15.26
CA ASP A 351 4.63 26.68 15.76
C ASP A 351 5.67 25.70 16.37
N PHE A 352 5.51 24.39 16.18
CA PHE A 352 6.41 23.37 16.70
C PHE A 352 7.37 22.87 15.61
N ASN A 353 8.50 22.32 16.01
CA ASN A 353 9.49 21.76 15.10
C ASN A 353 8.89 20.64 14.22
N ILE A 354 8.80 20.89 12.90
CA ILE A 354 8.16 19.99 11.93
C ILE A 354 8.74 18.56 11.94
N TYR A 355 10.06 18.43 12.19
CA TYR A 355 10.75 17.14 12.18
C TYR A 355 10.35 16.28 13.37
N LEU A 356 10.30 16.88 14.57
CA LEU A 356 9.88 16.19 15.79
C LEU A 356 8.39 15.87 15.75
N SER A 357 7.55 16.80 15.29
CA SER A 357 6.11 16.55 15.11
C SER A 357 5.84 15.35 14.21
N ALA A 358 6.49 15.29 13.05
CA ALA A 358 6.33 14.19 12.11
C ALA A 358 6.84 12.87 12.70
N ALA A 359 7.97 12.89 13.42
CA ALA A 359 8.50 11.71 14.09
C ALA A 359 7.56 11.17 15.18
N PHE A 360 6.96 12.04 15.99
CA PHE A 360 5.97 11.64 16.98
C PHE A 360 4.71 11.09 16.33
N ASN A 361 4.25 11.68 15.23
CA ASN A 361 3.10 11.19 14.48
C ASN A 361 3.36 9.75 13.96
N ALA A 362 4.51 9.51 13.33
CA ALA A 362 4.92 8.18 12.91
C ALA A 362 5.06 7.20 14.08
N LEU A 363 5.53 7.66 15.25
CA LEU A 363 5.69 6.81 16.43
C LEU A 363 4.34 6.38 17.04
N MET A 364 3.28 7.20 16.90
CA MET A 364 1.94 6.86 17.38
C MET A 364 1.32 5.65 16.65
N ASP A 365 1.78 5.33 15.43
CA ASP A 365 1.36 4.14 14.71
C ASP A 365 1.88 2.84 15.37
N LEU A 366 2.97 2.90 16.15
CA LEU A 366 3.56 1.71 16.78
C LEU A 366 2.66 1.12 17.88
N PRO A 367 2.18 1.90 18.88
CA PRO A 367 1.18 1.42 19.83
C PRO A 367 -0.07 0.87 19.14
N ALA A 368 -0.57 1.55 18.11
CA ALA A 368 -1.74 1.12 17.35
C ALA A 368 -1.52 -0.27 16.73
N ASN A 369 -0.41 -0.46 16.01
CA ASN A 369 -0.05 -1.75 15.39
C ASN A 369 0.12 -2.87 16.43
N LEU A 370 0.72 -2.59 17.60
CA LEU A 370 0.86 -3.57 18.68
C LEU A 370 -0.49 -3.97 19.29
N ILE A 371 -1.37 -2.99 19.54
CA ILE A 371 -2.73 -3.26 20.03
C ILE A 371 -3.51 -4.08 19.00
N THR A 372 -3.40 -3.75 17.71
CA THR A 372 -4.04 -4.53 16.64
C THR A 372 -3.53 -5.96 16.59
N LEU A 373 -2.21 -6.20 16.74
CA LEU A 373 -1.65 -7.56 16.83
C LEU A 373 -2.29 -8.35 17.97
N PHE A 374 -2.39 -7.74 19.16
CA PHE A 374 -2.96 -8.39 20.33
C PHE A 374 -4.47 -8.67 20.16
N LEU A 375 -5.23 -7.70 19.64
CA LEU A 375 -6.66 -7.86 19.40
C LEU A 375 -6.97 -8.93 18.33
N VAL A 376 -6.18 -8.99 17.27
CA VAL A 376 -6.33 -10.01 16.21
C VAL A 376 -6.09 -11.42 16.78
N ASP A 377 -5.07 -11.58 17.63
CA ASP A 377 -4.81 -12.86 18.28
C ASP A 377 -5.93 -13.24 19.27
N LYS A 378 -6.47 -12.26 20.02
CA LYS A 378 -7.57 -12.47 20.98
C LYS A 378 -8.90 -12.83 20.30
N LEU A 379 -9.37 -12.03 19.35
CA LEU A 379 -10.64 -12.25 18.65
C LEU A 379 -10.65 -13.60 17.91
N ARG A 380 -9.50 -14.00 17.38
CA ARG A 380 -9.36 -15.31 16.75
C ARG A 380 -9.50 -16.46 17.75
N SER A 381 -8.95 -16.32 18.95
CA SER A 381 -9.07 -17.35 20.01
C SER A 381 -10.54 -17.55 20.42
N GLU A 382 -11.31 -16.47 20.53
CA GLU A 382 -12.73 -16.50 20.85
C GLU A 382 -13.55 -17.12 19.71
N THR A 383 -13.23 -16.79 18.47
CA THR A 383 -13.90 -17.34 17.28
C THR A 383 -13.65 -18.85 17.15
N MET A 384 -12.41 -19.31 17.29
CA MET A 384 -12.10 -20.74 17.27
C MET A 384 -12.71 -21.49 18.46
N GLY A 385 -12.76 -20.87 19.65
CA GLY A 385 -13.46 -21.40 20.81
C GLY A 385 -14.95 -21.62 20.52
N SER A 386 -15.59 -20.73 19.76
CA SER A 386 -17.02 -20.85 19.43
C SER A 386 -17.34 -21.95 18.39
N TYR A 387 -16.39 -22.38 17.57
CA TYR A 387 -16.57 -23.51 16.62
C TYR A 387 -16.23 -24.87 17.24
N SER A 388 -15.54 -24.92 18.38
CA SER A 388 -15.26 -26.16 19.11
C SER A 388 -16.45 -26.71 19.91
N TRP A 389 -17.59 -26.00 19.93
CA TRP A 389 -18.80 -26.34 20.70
C TRP A 389 -20.06 -26.48 19.84
N ARG A 390 -19.94 -26.84 18.56
CA ARG A 390 -21.09 -27.18 17.70
C ARG A 390 -20.91 -28.50 16.98
#